data_AF-A0A7V9J2K8-F1
#
_entry.id   AF-A0A7V9J2K8-F1
#
_cell.length_a   1.000
_cell.length_b   1.000
_cell.length_c   1.000
_cell.angle_alpha   90.00
_cell.angle_beta   90.00
_cell.angle_gamma   90.00
#
_symmetry.space_group_name_H-M   'P 1'
#
loop_
_entity.id
_entity.type
_entity.pdbx_description
1 polymer ?
#
loop_
_entity_poly.entity_id
_entity_poly.type
_entity_poly.pdbx_seq_one_letter_code
_entity_poly.pdbx_strand_id
1 'polypeptide(L)'
;MTVFLGCAFAAKYREGGGNFSVPLQWMLGLRRLRQDAIWLELLPATNDRAADDEAIANFQRQLRTHGLAGRYCLLYQETASAEHDLDSLRCIGLTKRE
;
A
#
# COMPACT_ATOMS: atom_id res chain seq x y z
N MET A 1 -16.36 -12.55 -1.97
CA MET A 1 -15.98 -11.67 -0.85
C MET A 1 -14.55 -11.24 -1.08
N THR A 2 -14.27 -9.94 -1.01
CA THR A 2 -12.91 -9.40 -1.17
C THR A 2 -12.31 -9.17 0.20
N VAL A 3 -11.09 -9.67 0.43
CA VAL A 3 -10.33 -9.46 1.65
C VAL A 3 -9.44 -8.23 1.48
N PHE A 4 -9.61 -7.23 2.34
CA PHE A 4 -8.71 -6.09 2.39
C PHE A 4 -7.65 -6.30 3.46
N LEU A 5 -6.38 -6.35 3.05
CA LEU A 5 -5.24 -6.39 3.96
C LEU A 5 -4.76 -4.97 4.22
N GLY A 6 -5.13 -4.41 5.37
CA GLY A 6 -4.76 -3.05 5.77
C GLY A 6 -3.42 -2.98 6.50
N CYS A 7 -2.51 -2.11 6.05
CA CYS A 7 -1.23 -1.84 6.70
C CYS A 7 -0.84 -0.35 6.58
N ALA A 8 0.09 0.12 7.42
CA ALA A 8 0.56 1.52 7.43
C ALA A 8 2.08 1.61 7.66
N PHE A 9 2.82 0.65 7.12
CA PHE A 9 4.24 0.48 7.41
C PHE A 9 5.06 -0.04 6.23
N ALA A 10 4.47 -0.82 5.32
CA ALA A 10 5.24 -1.46 4.26
C ALA A 10 5.80 -0.45 3.25
N ALA A 11 5.06 0.61 2.94
CA ALA A 11 5.57 1.68 2.08
C ALA A 11 6.60 2.57 2.80
N LYS A 12 6.47 2.74 4.12
CA LYS A 12 7.35 3.58 4.93
C LYS A 12 8.77 3.03 5.05
N TYR A 13 8.93 1.71 5.12
CA TYR A 13 10.23 1.05 5.31
C TYR A 13 10.77 0.48 3.99
N ARG A 14 11.60 1.28 3.30
CA ARG A 14 12.09 1.02 1.93
C ARG A 14 13.00 -0.20 1.81
N GLU A 15 13.70 -0.53 2.88
CA GLU A 15 14.56 -1.71 3.01
C GLU A 15 13.73 -3.00 3.00
N GLY A 16 12.42 -2.87 3.25
CA GLY A 16 11.48 -3.97 3.32
C GLY A 16 11.66 -4.77 4.61
N GLY A 17 12.28 -5.95 4.50
CA GLY A 17 12.39 -6.89 5.62
C GLY A 17 11.01 -7.32 6.14
N GLY A 18 10.88 -7.51 7.45
CA GLY A 18 9.64 -7.94 8.09
C GLY A 18 8.44 -7.04 7.78
N ASN A 19 8.66 -5.72 7.66
CA ASN A 19 7.60 -4.76 7.36
C ASN A 19 6.97 -4.96 5.98
N PHE A 20 7.73 -5.45 5.00
CA PHE A 20 7.18 -5.78 3.69
C PHE A 20 6.80 -7.25 3.56
N SER A 21 7.63 -8.16 4.09
CA SER A 21 7.46 -9.60 3.87
C SER A 21 6.23 -10.17 4.58
N VAL A 22 5.85 -9.66 5.75
CA VAL A 22 4.66 -10.13 6.47
C VAL A 22 3.39 -9.91 5.65
N PRO A 23 3.01 -8.68 5.27
CA PRO A 23 1.81 -8.46 4.47
C PRO A 23 1.91 -9.10 3.07
N LEU A 24 3.11 -9.15 2.47
CA LEU A 24 3.32 -9.89 1.23
C LEU A 24 2.94 -11.38 1.37
N GLN A 25 3.39 -12.05 2.45
CA GLN A 25 3.06 -13.46 2.69
C GLN A 25 1.55 -13.69 2.80
N TRP A 26 0.82 -12.79 3.47
CA TRP A 26 -0.64 -12.83 3.52
C TRP A 26 -1.27 -12.71 2.13
N MET A 27 -0.84 -11.72 1.33
CA MET A 27 -1.34 -11.55 -0.04
C MET A 27 -1.08 -12.78 -0.91
N LEU A 28 0.12 -13.37 -0.83
CA LEU A 28 0.47 -14.58 -1.57
C LEU A 28 -0.31 -15.81 -1.08
N GLY A 29 -0.52 -15.93 0.23
CA GLY A 29 -1.32 -17.00 0.83
C GLY A 29 -2.78 -16.94 0.40
N LEU A 30 -3.41 -15.76 0.50
CA LEU A 30 -4.78 -15.53 0.05
C LEU A 30 -4.94 -15.85 -1.45
N ARG A 31 -3.99 -15.41 -2.28
CA ARG A 31 -3.96 -15.75 -3.71
C ARG A 31 -3.87 -17.26 -3.95
N ARG A 32 -3.06 -17.98 -3.16
CA ARG A 32 -2.94 -19.45 -3.27
C ARG A 32 -4.22 -20.17 -2.84
N LEU A 33 -4.99 -19.59 -1.92
CA LEU A 33 -6.32 -20.05 -1.53
C LEU A 33 -7.42 -19.59 -2.51
N ARG A 34 -7.06 -18.94 -3.63
CA ARG A 34 -7.97 -18.37 -4.63
C ARG A 34 -8.97 -17.37 -4.06
N GLN A 35 -8.60 -16.69 -2.97
CA GLN A 35 -9.35 -15.57 -2.42
C GLN A 35 -9.01 -14.29 -3.17
N ASP A 36 -10.02 -13.45 -3.37
CA ASP A 36 -9.81 -12.09 -3.87
C ASP A 36 -9.26 -11.22 -2.75
N ALA A 37 -8.08 -10.63 -2.95
CA ALA A 37 -7.39 -9.85 -1.93
C ALA A 37 -6.84 -8.55 -2.51
N ILE A 38 -6.98 -7.47 -1.73
CA ILE A 38 -6.46 -6.15 -2.04
C ILE A 38 -5.63 -5.66 -0.85
N TRP A 39 -4.41 -5.22 -1.12
CA TRP A 39 -3.58 -4.58 -0.12
C TRP A 39 -3.94 -3.09 -0.01
N LEU A 40 -4.43 -2.66 1.14
CA LEU A 40 -4.67 -1.25 1.45
C LEU A 40 -3.51 -0.72 2.30
N GLU A 41 -2.65 0.13 1.72
CA GLU A 41 -1.46 0.66 2.40
C GLU A 41 -1.65 2.14 2.70
N LEU A 42 -1.44 2.57 3.95
CA LEU A 42 -1.43 3.98 4.33
C LEU A 42 0.01 4.50 4.39
N LEU A 43 0.27 5.63 3.74
CA LEU A 43 1.53 6.36 3.81
C LEU A 43 1.26 7.83 4.21
N PRO A 44 1.45 8.18 5.50
CA PRO A 44 1.48 9.57 5.92
C PRO A 44 2.67 10.30 5.29
N ALA A 45 2.44 11.51 4.80
CA ALA A 45 3.50 12.35 4.26
C ALA A 45 4.55 12.66 5.33
N THR A 46 5.80 12.76 4.89
CA THR A 46 6.89 13.30 5.70
C THR A 46 7.13 14.77 5.33
N ASN A 47 8.08 15.42 5.99
CA ASN A 47 8.52 16.76 5.60
C ASN A 47 9.43 16.75 4.36
N ASP A 48 9.66 15.58 3.74
CA ASP A 48 10.48 15.41 2.55
C ASP A 48 9.66 14.72 1.44
N ARG A 49 9.13 15.53 0.53
CA ARG A 49 8.31 15.06 -0.58
C ARG A 49 9.07 14.12 -1.53
N ALA A 50 10.38 14.32 -1.69
CA ALA A 50 11.18 13.45 -2.57
C ALA A 50 11.34 12.06 -1.93
N ALA A 51 11.56 12.00 -0.61
CA ALA A 51 11.59 10.74 0.12
C ALA A 51 10.26 9.99 0.04
N ASP A 52 9.14 10.70 0.14
CA ASP A 52 7.80 10.12 0.00
C ASP A 52 7.58 9.53 -1.41
N ASP A 53 7.92 10.29 -2.46
CA ASP A 53 7.80 9.84 -3.85
C ASP A 53 8.70 8.62 -4.12
N GLU A 54 9.92 8.58 -3.56
CA GLU A 54 10.81 7.42 -3.63
C GLU A 54 10.25 6.19 -2.89
N ALA A 55 9.60 6.39 -1.73
CA ALA A 55 8.96 5.34 -0.96
C ALA A 55 7.78 4.72 -1.74
N ILE A 56 6.93 5.57 -2.33
CA ILE A 56 5.83 5.15 -3.21
C ILE A 56 6.38 4.35 -4.40
N ALA A 57 7.40 4.87 -5.10
CA ALA A 57 7.99 4.21 -6.25
C ALA A 57 8.62 2.85 -5.89
N ASN A 58 9.27 2.76 -4.72
CA ASN A 58 9.80 1.50 -4.19
C ASN A 58 8.68 0.49 -3.95
N PHE A 59 7.64 0.89 -3.22
CA PHE A 59 6.49 0.03 -2.91
C PHE A 59 5.83 -0.52 -4.18
N GLN A 60 5.56 0.34 -5.17
CA GLN A 60 5.00 -0.07 -6.46
C GLN A 60 5.92 -1.06 -7.20
N ARG A 61 7.24 -0.85 -7.16
CA ARG A 61 8.20 -1.78 -7.76
C ARG A 61 8.17 -3.14 -7.08
N GLN A 62 8.15 -3.18 -5.75
CA GLN A 62 8.06 -4.43 -4.99
C GLN A 62 6.77 -5.19 -5.34
N LEU A 63 5.63 -4.52 -5.37
CA LEU A 63 4.37 -5.15 -5.75
C LEU A 63 4.37 -5.67 -7.19
N ARG A 64 4.96 -4.94 -8.14
CA ARG A 64 5.14 -5.44 -9.51
C ARG A 64 5.97 -6.72 -9.54
N THR A 65 7.09 -6.77 -8.82
CA THR A 65 7.97 -7.95 -8.73
C THR A 65 7.23 -9.20 -8.24
N HIS A 66 6.22 -9.04 -7.37
CA HIS A 66 5.43 -10.15 -6.82
C HIS A 66 4.10 -10.42 -7.56
N GLY A 67 3.86 -9.73 -8.69
CA GLY A 67 2.63 -9.88 -9.47
C GLY A 67 1.38 -9.33 -8.78
N LEU A 68 1.54 -8.26 -7.99
CA LEU A 68 0.48 -7.57 -7.24
C LEU A 68 0.19 -6.15 -7.75
N ALA A 69 0.69 -5.80 -8.94
CA ALA A 69 0.58 -4.46 -9.52
C ALA A 69 -0.86 -3.90 -9.63
N GLY A 70 -1.86 -4.79 -9.77
CA GLY A 70 -3.29 -4.42 -9.82
C GLY A 70 -4.07 -4.84 -8.58
N ARG A 71 -3.40 -5.12 -7.45
CA ARG A 71 -4.00 -5.69 -6.23
C ARG A 71 -3.67 -4.86 -4.98
N TYR A 72 -3.52 -3.55 -5.16
CA TYR A 72 -3.28 -2.64 -4.04
C TYR A 72 -3.95 -1.28 -4.27
N CYS A 73 -4.21 -0.59 -3.16
CA CYS A 73 -4.46 0.84 -3.11
C CYS A 73 -3.55 1.42 -2.02
N LEU A 74 -2.66 2.34 -2.41
CA LEU A 74 -1.87 3.13 -1.47
C LEU A 74 -2.58 4.46 -1.25
N LEU A 75 -2.89 4.75 0.01
CA LEU A 75 -3.49 5.97 0.50
C LEU A 75 -2.36 6.89 0.97
N TYR A 76 -2.02 7.88 0.16
CA TYR A 76 -1.04 8.90 0.55
C TYR A 76 -1.75 10.08 1.22
N GLN A 77 -1.35 10.39 2.44
CA GLN A 77 -1.97 11.42 3.27
C GLN A 77 -1.06 12.65 3.33
N GLU A 78 -1.37 13.68 2.54
CA GLU A 78 -0.51 14.88 2.38
C GLU A 78 -0.31 15.66 3.68
N THR A 79 -1.27 15.58 4.61
CA THR A 79 -1.14 16.14 5.97
C THR A 79 -1.38 15.04 6.98
N ALA A 80 -0.36 14.66 7.73
CA ALA A 80 -0.49 13.70 8.82
C ALA A 80 -1.54 14.19 9.83
N SER A 81 -2.71 13.57 9.82
CA SER A 81 -3.86 13.87 10.68
C SER A 81 -4.38 12.57 11.25
N ALA A 82 -4.84 12.62 12.51
CA ALA A 82 -5.53 11.50 13.15
C ALA A 82 -6.93 11.26 12.53
N GLU A 83 -7.49 12.27 11.87
CA GLU A 83 -8.74 12.14 11.12
C GLU A 83 -8.44 11.69 9.69
N HIS A 84 -8.90 10.49 9.35
CA HIS A 84 -8.80 9.93 8.02
C HIS A 84 -9.93 10.47 7.15
N ASP A 85 -9.79 11.70 6.66
CA ASP A 85 -10.66 12.22 5.62
C ASP A 85 -10.28 11.58 4.27
N LEU A 86 -11.11 10.65 3.80
CA LEU A 86 -10.88 9.94 2.53
C LEU A 86 -10.81 10.88 1.32
N ASP A 87 -11.47 12.04 1.36
CA ASP A 87 -11.48 12.99 0.24
C ASP A 87 -10.15 13.76 0.17
N SER A 88 -9.41 13.82 1.28
CA SER A 88 -8.06 14.40 1.37
C SER A 88 -6.94 13.42 0.98
N LEU A 89 -7.26 12.12 0.81
CA LEU A 89 -6.26 11.09 0.51
C LEU A 89 -6.04 10.92 -0.99
N ARG A 90 -4.76 10.96 -1.39
CA ARG A 90 -4.36 10.60 -2.74
C ARG A 90 -4.27 9.07 -2.86
N CYS A 91 -5.20 8.48 -3.60
CA CYS A 91 -5.19 7.05 -3.91
C CYS A 91 -4.24 6.73 -5.07
N ILE A 92 -3.38 5.73 -4.91
CA ILE A 92 -2.42 5.26 -5.93
C ILE A 92 -2.61 3.75 -6.12
N GLY A 93 -2.74 3.31 -7.37
CA GLY A 93 -3.09 1.91 -7.69
C GLY A 93 -4.57 1.80 -8.03
N LEU A 94 -5.28 0.84 -7.41
CA LEU A 94 -6.74 0.77 -7.51
C LEU A 94 -7.35 2.04 -6.92
N THR A 95 -8.30 2.63 -7.63
CA THR A 95 -9.05 3.81 -7.16
C THR A 95 -10.53 3.49 -7.14
N LYS A 96 -11.30 4.26 -6.36
CA LYS A 96 -12.75 4.08 -6.21
C LYS A 96 -13.54 4.48 -7.48
N ARG A 97 -12.89 4.96 -8.54
CA ARG A 97 -13.60 5.48 -9.72
C ARG A 97 -14.03 4.35 -10.66
N GLU A 98 -15.33 4.41 -10.95
CA GLU A 98 -16.15 3.56 -11.82
C GLU A 98 -15.54 3.32 -13.21
#